data_AF-A0A970WNG0-F1
#
_entry.id   AF-A0A970WNG0-F1
#
_cell.length_a   1.000
_cell.length_b   1.000
_cell.length_c   1.000
_cell.angle_alpha   90.00
_cell.angle_beta   90.00
_cell.angle_gamma   90.00
#
_symmetry.space_group_name_H-M   'P 1'
#
loop_
_entity.id
_entity.type
_entity.pdbx_description
1 polymer ?
#
loop_
_entity_poly.entity_id
_entity_poly.type
_entity_poly.pdbx_seq_one_letter_code
_entity_poly.pdbx_strand_id
1 'polypeptide(L)' 'MPKIDEIERELESLSRAEKARLLQRIVQDLGDSFPGIESTPGVCGGEPCIVRTRVPVWILEQMRRQGVNE' A
#
# COMPACT_ATOMS: atom_id res chain seq x y z
N MET A 1 27.27 -8.45 9.91
CA MET A 1 26.06 -8.82 10.69
C MET A 1 24.87 -8.77 9.75
N PRO A 2 23.88 -9.67 9.88
CA PRO A 2 22.65 -9.50 9.13
C PRO A 2 21.98 -8.19 9.62
N LYS A 3 21.58 -7.36 8.67
CA LYS A 3 21.10 -5.98 8.88
C LYS A 3 19.87 -5.89 9.81
N ILE A 4 19.16 -7.00 9.99
CA ILE A 4 18.00 -7.13 10.87
C ILE A 4 18.40 -7.10 12.36
N ASP A 5 19.49 -7.76 12.74
CA ASP A 5 19.93 -7.83 14.15
C ASP A 5 20.34 -6.43 14.69
N GLU A 6 20.83 -5.55 13.83
CA GLU A 6 21.12 -4.15 14.18
C GLU A 6 19.84 -3.36 14.45
N ILE A 7 18.84 -3.53 13.58
CA ILE A 7 17.54 -2.87 13.71
C ILE A 7 16.82 -3.35 14.97
N GLU A 8 16.87 -4.64 15.30
CA GLU A 8 16.24 -5.19 16.50
C GLU A 8 16.78 -4.54 17.79
N ARG A 9 18.10 -4.35 17.89
CA ARG A 9 18.71 -3.66 19.04
C ARG A 9 18.30 -2.19 19.13
N GLU A 10 18.20 -1.49 17.99
CA GLU A 10 17.75 -0.10 17.98
C GLU A 10 16.28 0.02 18.39
N LEU A 11 15.44 -0.93 17.97
CA LEU A 11 14.04 -1.01 18.37
C LEU A 11 13.86 -1.15 19.89
N GLU A 12 14.77 -1.81 20.61
CA GLU A 12 14.69 -1.96 22.07
C GLU A 12 14.70 -0.60 22.80
N SER A 13 15.38 0.40 22.26
CA SER A 13 15.48 1.74 22.86
C SER A 13 14.23 2.60 22.67
N LEU A 14 13.32 2.21 21.77
CA LEU A 14 12.13 2.99 21.44
C LEU A 14 11.00 2.75 22.44
N SER A 15 10.29 3.83 22.79
CA SER A 15 9.03 3.75 23.50
C SER A 15 7.95 3.04 22.69
N ARG A 16 6.88 2.58 23.35
CA ARG A 16 5.73 1.95 22.67
C ARG A 16 5.11 2.86 21.60
N ALA A 17 5.07 4.17 21.85
CA ALA A 17 4.52 5.14 20.90
C ALA A 17 5.40 5.30 19.65
N GLU A 18 6.72 5.27 19.82
CA GLU A 18 7.67 5.33 18.70
C GLU A 18 7.64 4.05 17.87
N LYS A 19 7.57 2.88 18.52
CA LYS A 19 7.37 1.60 17.84
C LYS A 19 6.10 1.60 16.99
N ALA A 20 4.99 2.12 17.52
CA ALA A 20 3.73 2.21 16.78
C ALA A 20 3.84 3.13 15.55
N ARG A 21 4.50 4.29 15.68
CA ARG A 21 4.74 5.21 14.54
C ARG A 21 5.62 4.57 13.47
N LEU A 22 6.69 3.90 13.88
CA LEU A 22 7.59 3.23 12.94
C LEU A 22 6.89 2.07 12.22
N LEU A 23 6.09 1.27 12.93
CA LEU A 23 5.28 0.22 12.33
C LEU A 23 4.31 0.77 11.28
N GLN A 24 3.61 1.87 11.59
CA GLN A 24 2.71 2.52 10.64
C GLN A 24 3.44 2.94 9.36
N ARG A 25 4.64 3.51 9.51
CA ARG A 25 5.46 3.94 8.36
C ARG A 25 5.98 2.75 7.55
N ILE A 26 6.45 1.71 8.22
CA ILE A 26 6.89 0.46 7.58
C ILE A 26 5.74 -0.17 6.80
N VAL A 27 4.53 -0.21 7.35
CA VAL A 27 3.33 -0.70 6.64
C VAL A 27 2.98 0.17 5.43
N GLN A 28 3.13 1.49 5.54
CA GLN A 28 2.95 2.41 4.40
C GLN A 28 3.99 2.17 3.30
N ASP A 29 5.26 2.01 3.68
CA ASP A 29 6.38 1.79 2.76
C ASP A 29 6.31 0.40 2.10
N LEU A 30 5.98 -0.64 2.86
CA LEU A 30 5.80 -2.02 2.35
C LEU A 30 4.54 -2.17 1.50
N GLY A 31 3.58 -1.28 1.69
CA GLY A 31 2.22 -1.53 1.26
C GLY A 31 1.98 -1.33 -0.22
N ASP A 32 2.93 -0.84 -1.04
CA ASP A 32 2.67 -0.32 -2.39
C ASP A 32 1.31 0.41 -2.43
N SER A 33 1.01 1.14 -1.33
CA SER A 33 -0.36 1.42 -0.95
C SER A 33 -0.80 2.63 -1.72
N PHE A 34 -1.21 2.42 -2.97
CA PHE A 34 -1.88 3.42 -3.77
C PHE A 34 -3.13 3.86 -3.00
N PRO A 35 -3.11 5.04 -2.35
CA PRO A 35 -4.21 5.43 -1.49
C PRO A 35 -5.47 5.52 -2.35
N GLY A 36 -6.50 4.76 -1.98
CA GLY A 36 -7.71 4.67 -2.76
C GLY A 36 -7.73 3.54 -3.81
N ILE A 37 -6.83 2.57 -3.75
CA ILE A 37 -6.90 1.32 -4.53
C ILE A 37 -7.00 0.12 -3.57
N GLU A 38 -7.93 -0.79 -3.84
CA GLU A 38 -8.11 -2.03 -3.08
C GLU A 38 -8.33 -3.24 -4.01
N SER A 39 -7.79 -4.40 -3.63
CA SER A 39 -8.04 -5.68 -4.30
C SER A 39 -8.84 -6.59 -3.38
N THR A 40 -10.12 -6.79 -3.70
CA THR A 40 -11.01 -7.67 -2.91
C THR A 40 -11.30 -8.95 -3.69
N PRO A 41 -10.95 -10.14 -3.16
CA PRO A 41 -11.35 -11.41 -3.77
C PRO A 41 -12.87 -11.46 -3.97
N GLY A 42 -13.32 -11.55 -5.23
CA GLY A 42 -14.74 -11.53 -5.61
C GLY A 42 -15.25 -10.20 -6.20
N VAL A 43 -14.46 -9.14 -6.20
CA VAL A 43 -14.73 -7.90 -6.94
C VAL A 43 -13.86 -7.87 -8.19
N CYS A 44 -14.47 -7.80 -9.37
CA CYS A 44 -13.76 -7.74 -10.66
C CYS A 44 -12.67 -8.82 -10.83
N GLY A 45 -12.88 -10.03 -10.27
CA GLY A 45 -11.90 -11.11 -10.34
C GLY A 45 -10.69 -10.96 -9.40
N GLY A 46 -10.70 -10.00 -8.48
CA GLY A 46 -9.58 -9.67 -7.60
C GLY A 46 -8.66 -8.56 -8.15
N GLU A 47 -9.00 -8.01 -9.31
CA GLU A 47 -8.27 -6.90 -9.93
C GLU A 47 -8.26 -5.64 -9.03
N PRO A 48 -7.16 -4.87 -9.00
CA PRO A 48 -7.10 -3.60 -8.28
C PRO A 48 -8.19 -2.64 -8.75
N CYS A 49 -9.05 -2.20 -7.82
CA CYS A 49 -10.16 -1.29 -8.07
C CYS A 49 -10.00 0.00 -7.26
N ILE A 50 -10.57 1.11 -7.75
CA ILE A 50 -10.70 2.32 -6.93
C ILE A 50 -11.58 2.01 -5.71
N VAL A 51 -11.11 2.39 -4.53
CA VAL A 51 -11.73 2.10 -3.23
C VAL A 51 -13.22 2.43 -3.24
N ARG A 52 -14.05 1.54 -2.69
CA ARG A 52 -15.53 1.67 -2.66
C ARG A 52 -16.19 1.72 -4.05
N THR A 53 -15.49 1.32 -5.11
CA THR A 53 -16.06 1.20 -6.45
C THR A 53 -15.80 -0.19 -7.04
N ARG A 54 -16.49 -0.51 -8.14
CA ARG A 54 -16.15 -1.63 -9.02
C ARG A 54 -15.48 -1.15 -10.30
N VAL A 55 -14.65 -0.10 -10.21
CA VAL A 55 -13.89 0.47 -11.33
C VAL A 55 -12.45 -0.03 -11.25
N PRO A 56 -12.05 -1.00 -12.11
CA PRO A 56 -10.68 -1.46 -12.18
C PRO A 56 -9.74 -0.35 -12.64
N VAL A 57 -8.57 -0.26 -12.02
CA VAL A 57 -7.55 0.76 -12.34
C VAL A 57 -7.10 0.65 -13.79
N TRP A 58 -7.02 -0.57 -14.32
CA TRP A 58 -6.61 -0.79 -15.71
C TRP A 58 -7.58 -0.14 -16.72
N ILE A 59 -8.87 -0.01 -16.40
CA ILE A 59 -9.83 0.67 -17.29
C ILE A 59 -9.48 2.15 -17.42
N LEU A 60 -9.14 2.80 -16.30
CA LEU A 60 -8.73 4.21 -16.29
C LEU A 60 -7.43 4.40 -17.09
N GLU A 61 -6.47 3.49 -16.95
CA GLU A 61 -5.23 3.53 -17.74
C GLU A 61 -5.49 3.29 -19.23
N GLN A 62 -6.42 2.41 -19.60
CA GLN A 62 -6.81 2.22 -21.01
C GLN A 62 -7.48 3.47 -21.59
N MET A 63 -8.39 4.10 -20.85
CA MET A 63 -9.02 5.37 -21.25
C MET A 63 -7.96 6.46 -21.46
N ARG A 64 -7.00 6.59 -20.53
CA ARG A 64 -5.88 7.51 -20.65
C ARG A 64 -5.05 7.25 -21.92
N ARG A 65 -4.76 5.98 -22.23
CA ARG A 65 -4.05 5.58 -23.47
C ARG A 65 -4.84 5.90 -24.74
N GLN A 66 -6.16 5.97 -24.65
CA GLN A 66 -7.05 6.39 -25.74
C GLN A 66 -7.24 7.92 -25.82
N GLY A 67 -6.56 8.68 -24.95
CA GLY A 67 -6.58 10.15 -24.97
C GLY A 67 -7.69 10.78 -24.12
N VAL A 68 -8.37 10.00 -23.28
CA VAL A 68 -9.33 10.54 -22.31
C VAL A 68 -8.55 11.20 -21.16
N ASN A 69 -8.93 12.41 -20.81
CA ASN A 69 -8.39 13.21 -19.71
C ASN A 69 -9.47 13.55 -18.66
N GLU A 70 -9.03 14.10 -17.54
CA GLU A 70 -9.86 14.54 -16.40
C GLU A 70 -10.93 15.58 -16.77
#